data_AF-A0A1K1MAW1-F1
#
_entry.id   AF-A0A1K1MAW1-F1
#
_cell.length_a   1.000
_cell.length_b   1.000
_cell.length_c   1.000
_cell.angle_alpha   90.00
_cell.angle_beta   90.00
_cell.angle_gamma   90.00
#
_symmetry.space_group_name_H-M   'P 1'
#
loop_
_entity.id
_entity.type
_entity.pdbx_description
1 polymer ?
#
loop_
_entity_poly.entity_id
_entity_poly.type
_entity_poly.pdbx_seq_one_letter_code
_entity_poly.pdbx_strand_id
1 'polypeptide(L)' 'MSRLKELRKIVGDKLRESITDAEKLESAYAHLYGVSLAATVIAERRGEEFGLPVQE' A
#
# COMPACT_ATOMS: atom_id res chain seq x y z
N MET A 1 14.53 5.75 11.23
CA MET A 1 13.25 5.74 10.49
C MET A 1 12.89 4.29 10.21
N SER A 2 11.66 3.85 10.53
CA SER A 2 11.25 2.46 10.24
C SER A 2 11.18 2.22 8.73
N ARG A 3 11.58 1.02 8.25
CA ARG A 3 11.58 0.62 6.83
C ARG A 3 10.23 0.88 6.15
N LEU A 4 9.12 0.69 6.87
CA LEU A 4 7.77 0.97 6.36
C LEU A 4 7.54 2.44 6.04
N LYS A 5 8.09 3.35 6.85
CA LYS A 5 7.94 4.79 6.67
C LYS A 5 8.71 5.27 5.44
N GLU A 6 9.85 4.64 5.17
CA GLU A 6 10.67 4.88 4.00
C GLU A 6 10.00 4.36 2.72
N LEU A 7 9.46 3.13 2.77
CA LEU A 7 8.71 2.55 1.65
C LEU A 7 7.49 3.40 1.27
N ARG A 8 6.72 3.84 2.28
CA ARG A 8 5.56 4.73 2.08
C ARG A 8 5.97 6.04 1.40
N LYS A 9 7.10 6.61 1.81
CA LYS A 9 7.62 7.84 1.20
C LYS A 9 7.99 7.61 -0.26
N ILE A 10 8.75 6.56 -0.57
CA ILE A 10 9.17 6.23 -1.94
C ILE A 10 7.96 6.06 -2.86
N VAL A 11 6.97 5.25 -2.43
CA VAL A 11 5.74 5.01 -3.22
C VAL A 11 4.93 6.30 -3.38
N GLY A 12 4.80 7.08 -2.32
CA GLY A 12 4.05 8.33 -2.35
C GLY A 12 4.70 9.40 -3.23
N ASP A 13 6.02 9.54 -3.18
CA ASP A 13 6.77 10.45 -4.04
C ASP A 13 6.61 10.04 -5.52
N LYS A 14 6.68 8.74 -5.82
CA LYS A 14 6.49 8.23 -7.18
C LYS A 14 5.09 8.46 -7.74
N LEU A 15 4.05 8.31 -6.91
CA LEU A 15 2.67 8.59 -7.29
C LEU A 15 2.46 10.07 -7.58
N ARG A 16 3.04 10.96 -6.77
CA ARG A 16 2.96 12.42 -6.96
C ARG A 16 3.73 12.89 -8.19
N GLU A 17 4.86 12.28 -8.51
CA GLU A 17 5.59 12.53 -9.76
C GLU A 17 4.78 12.13 -10.99
N SER A 18 3.99 11.06 -10.89
CA SER A 18 3.29 10.45 -12.03
C SER A 18 1.87 10.98 -12.22
N ILE A 19 1.23 11.48 -11.15
CA ILE A 19 -0.18 11.90 -11.15
C ILE A 19 -0.28 13.31 -10.57
N THR A 20 -0.60 14.27 -11.43
CA THR A 20 -0.78 15.68 -11.07
C THR A 20 -2.20 16.01 -10.59
N ASP A 21 -3.17 15.19 -10.98
CA ASP A 21 -4.57 15.33 -10.62
C ASP A 21 -4.83 14.74 -9.22
N ALA A 22 -5.37 15.57 -8.31
CA ALA A 22 -5.54 15.19 -6.92
C ALA A 22 -6.55 14.06 -6.72
N GLU A 23 -7.65 14.04 -7.47
CA GLU A 23 -8.67 12.97 -7.36
C GLU A 23 -8.11 11.64 -7.87
N LYS A 24 -7.36 11.66 -8.98
CA LYS A 24 -6.67 10.47 -9.49
C LYS A 24 -5.60 9.97 -8.53
N LEU A 25 -4.90 10.87 -7.85
CA LEU A 25 -3.90 10.52 -6.85
C LEU A 25 -4.55 9.81 -5.66
N GLU A 26 -5.66 10.35 -5.15
CA GLU A 26 -6.44 9.74 -4.05
C GLU A 26 -6.97 8.36 -4.45
N SER A 27 -7.53 8.24 -5.67
CA SER A 27 -8.00 6.96 -6.22
C SER A 27 -6.86 5.93 -6.33
N ALA A 28 -5.66 6.36 -6.75
CA ALA A 28 -4.50 5.47 -6.84
C ALA A 28 -4.05 4.94 -5.45
N TYR A 29 -4.08 5.79 -4.41
CA TYR A 29 -3.82 5.34 -3.04
C TYR A 29 -4.87 4.32 -2.56
N ALA A 30 -6.16 4.59 -2.80
CA ALA A 30 -7.23 3.68 -2.45
C ALA A 30 -7.09 2.32 -3.17
N HIS A 31 -6.71 2.34 -4.45
CA HIS A 31 -6.48 1.12 -5.22
C HIS A 31 -5.28 0.32 -4.70
N LEU A 32 -4.15 0.97 -4.42
CA LEU A 32 -2.96 0.33 -3.85
C LEU A 32 -3.25 -0.31 -2.48
N TYR A 33 -4.06 0.36 -1.64
CA TYR A 33 -4.51 -0.20 -0.38
C TYR A 33 -5.38 -1.45 -0.59
N GLY A 34 -6.37 -1.37 -1.49
CA GLY A 34 -7.23 -2.51 -1.82
C GLY A 34 -6.46 -3.72 -2.37
N VAL A 35 -5.49 -3.49 -3.26
CA VAL A 35 -4.63 -4.56 -3.80
C VAL A 35 -3.74 -5.15 -2.72
N SER A 36 -3.15 -4.31 -1.86
CA SER A 36 -2.32 -4.78 -0.74
C SER A 36 -3.13 -5.64 0.24
N LEU A 37 -4.35 -5.22 0.57
CA LEU A 37 -5.25 -5.98 1.43
C LEU A 37 -5.66 -7.31 0.79
N ALA A 38 -6.00 -7.31 -0.51
CA ALA A 38 -6.30 -8.54 -1.22
C ALA A 38 -5.12 -9.52 -1.23
N ALA A 39 -3.89 -9.02 -1.41
CA ALA A 39 -2.69 -9.83 -1.31
C ALA A 39 -2.53 -10.45 0.09
N THR A 40 -2.77 -9.68 1.16
CA THR A 40 -2.77 -10.19 2.54
C THR A 40 -3.79 -11.31 2.73
N VAL A 41 -5.04 -11.10 2.32
CA VAL A 41 -6.09 -12.12 2.43
C VAL A 41 -5.72 -13.39 1.65
N ILE A 42 -5.13 -13.26 0.46
CA ILE A 42 -4.68 -14.41 -0.32
C ILE A 42 -3.54 -15.16 0.39
N ALA A 43 -2.59 -14.44 0.99
CA ALA A 43 -1.48 -15.02 1.74
C ALA A 43 -2.00 -15.78 2.99
N GLU A 44 -2.89 -15.16 3.77
CA GLU A 44 -3.56 -15.79 4.92
C GLU A 44 -4.28 -17.08 4.51
N ARG A 45 -5.01 -17.06 3.38
CA ARG A 45 -5.70 -18.23 2.82
C ARG A 45 -4.74 -19.34 2.37
N ARG A 46 -3.50 -19.01 2.00
CA ARG A 46 -2.45 -19.97 1.63
C ARG A 46 -1.66 -20.50 2.83
N GLY A 47 -1.95 -20.01 4.04
CA GLY A 47 -1.14 -20.30 5.23
C GLY A 47 0.23 -19.61 5.19
N GLU A 48 0.39 -18.61 4.33
CA GLU A 48 1.57 -17.75 4.30
C GLU A 48 1.29 -16.56 5.24
N GLU A 49 1.98 -16.52 6.38
CA GLU A 49 1.89 -15.37 7.30
C GLU A 49 2.52 -14.16 6.62
N PHE A 50 1.67 -13.24 6.14
CA PHE A 50 2.13 -11.96 5.63
C PHE A 50 2.37 -11.04 6.82
N GLY A 51 3.63 -10.74 7.13
CA GLY A 51 4.05 -9.89 8.26
C GLY A 51 3.67 -8.42 8.11
N LEU A 52 2.37 -8.12 8.02
CA LEU A 52 1.82 -6.78 8.20
C LEU A 52 1.15 -6.72 9.58
N PRO A 53 1.47 -5.71 10.41
CA PRO A 53 0.84 -5.58 11.71
C PRO A 53 -0.66 -5.35 11.48
N VAL A 54 -1.49 -6.25 12.01
CA VAL A 54 -2.91 -6.01 12.20
C VAL A 54 -3.00 -4.77 13.09
N GLN A 55 -3.52 -3.69 12.52
CA GLN A 55 -3.85 -2.51 13.31
C GLN A 55 -5.13 -2.88 14.07
N GLU A 56 -4.98 -3.15 15.37
CA GLU A 56 -6.08 -3.23 16.35
C GLU A 56 -6.82 -1.90 16.48
#